data_AF-A0A485ATY8-F1
#
_entry.id   AF-A0A485ATY8-F1
#
_cell.length_a   1.000
_cell.length_b   1.000
_cell.length_c   1.000
_cell.angle_alpha   90.00
_cell.angle_beta   90.00
_cell.angle_gamma   90.00
#
_symmetry.space_group_name_H-M   'P 1'
#
loop_
_entity.id
_entity.type
_entity.pdbx_description
1 polymer ?
#
loop_
_entity_poly.entity_id
_entity_poly.type
_entity_poly.pdbx_seq_one_letter_code
_entity_poly.pdbx_strand_id
1 'polypeptide(L)'
;MAGLLALRDKFDLAFANDPDYDRHGIVTPAGLMNPNHYLAVAINYLFRHRPQWGQDVAVGKTLVSSAMIDRVVNDLGRKLVEVPVGFKWFVDGLFDGSFGFGGEESGGRLVPAF
;
A
#
# COMPACT_ATOMS: atom_id res chain seq x y z
N MET A 1 -17.89 0.26 8.46
CA MET A 1 -17.67 -1.19 8.22
C MET A 1 -18.44 -2.14 9.15
N ALA A 2 -19.29 -1.67 10.08
CA ALA A 2 -19.94 -2.55 11.08
C ALA A 2 -20.74 -3.73 10.46
N GLY A 3 -21.50 -3.47 9.39
CA GLY A 3 -22.24 -4.53 8.69
C GLY A 3 -21.35 -5.63 8.11
N LEU A 4 -20.24 -5.24 7.46
CA LEU A 4 -19.27 -6.20 6.91
C LEU A 4 -18.53 -6.96 8.02
N LEU A 5 -18.19 -6.29 9.12
CA LEU A 5 -17.52 -6.90 10.28
C LEU A 5 -18.36 -7.96 10.99
N ALA A 6 -19.69 -7.82 10.97
CA ALA A 6 -20.62 -8.84 11.48
C ALA A 6 -20.66 -10.11 10.60
N LEU A 7 -20.18 -10.03 9.36
CA LEU A 7 -20.11 -11.14 8.40
C LEU A 7 -18.68 -11.68 8.22
N ARG A 8 -17.69 -11.15 8.95
CA ARG A 8 -16.26 -11.44 8.69
C ARG A 8 -15.89 -12.92 8.76
N ASP A 9 -16.58 -13.71 9.59
CA ASP A 9 -16.30 -15.14 9.78
C ASP A 9 -16.88 -16.01 8.65
N LYS A 10 -17.58 -15.40 7.68
CA LYS A 10 -18.14 -16.07 6.49
C LYS A 10 -17.22 -16.05 5.27
N PHE A 11 -16.12 -15.31 5.34
CA PHE A 11 -15.21 -15.11 4.21
C PHE A 11 -13.76 -15.24 4.69
N ASP A 12 -12.91 -15.86 3.88
CA ASP A 12 -11.46 -15.85 4.13
C ASP A 12 -10.90 -14.41 4.05
N LEU A 13 -11.45 -13.63 3.12
CA LEU A 13 -11.10 -12.24 2.87
C LEU A 13 -12.33 -11.49 2.38
N ALA A 14 -12.57 -10.31 2.95
CA ALA A 14 -13.53 -9.34 2.45
C ALA A 14 -12.87 -7.97 2.28
N PHE A 15 -13.44 -7.14 1.42
CA PHE A 15 -12.96 -5.79 1.18
C PHE A 15 -14.12 -4.84 0.95
N ALA A 16 -13.86 -3.56 1.13
CA ALA A 16 -14.81 -2.49 0.85
C ALA A 16 -14.06 -1.24 0.43
N ASN A 17 -14.76 -0.40 -0.34
CA ASN A 17 -14.27 0.87 -0.83
C ASN A 17 -15.17 2.00 -0.33
N ASP A 18 -14.66 3.22 -0.40
CA ASP A 18 -15.46 4.44 -0.33
C ASP A 18 -16.13 4.75 -1.68
N PRO A 19 -17.04 5.75 -1.77
CA PRO A 19 -17.91 5.94 -2.93
C PRO A 19 -17.22 6.18 -4.27
N ASP A 20 -16.02 6.77 -4.27
CA ASP A 20 -15.18 7.06 -5.43
C ASP A 20 -14.07 6.02 -5.66
N TYR A 21 -13.99 5.01 -4.79
CA TYR A 21 -13.16 3.81 -4.95
C TYR A 21 -11.64 4.04 -4.98
N ASP A 22 -11.15 5.17 -4.49
CA ASP A 22 -9.71 5.46 -4.41
C ASP A 22 -9.07 4.91 -3.12
N ARG A 23 -9.88 4.51 -2.13
CA ARG A 23 -9.43 3.88 -0.88
C ARG A 23 -9.98 2.47 -0.71
N HIS A 24 -9.33 1.71 0.17
CA HIS A 24 -9.68 0.32 0.45
C HIS A 24 -9.65 0.00 1.94
N GLY A 25 -10.60 -0.83 2.37
CA GLY A 25 -10.61 -1.49 3.67
C GLY A 25 -10.49 -3.00 3.48
N ILE A 26 -9.57 -3.63 4.21
CA ILE A 26 -9.34 -5.09 4.14
C ILE A 26 -9.83 -5.74 5.43
N VAL A 27 -10.70 -6.74 5.29
CA VAL A 27 -11.31 -7.47 6.40
C VAL A 27 -10.92 -8.94 6.31
N THR A 28 -10.47 -9.48 7.42
CA THR A 28 -10.24 -10.92 7.63
C THR A 28 -11.12 -11.40 8.80
N PRO A 29 -11.15 -12.70 9.13
CA PRO A 29 -11.81 -13.16 10.36
C PRO A 29 -11.29 -12.48 11.64
N ALA A 30 -10.05 -11.98 11.64
CA ALA A 30 -9.48 -11.20 12.74
C ALA A 30 -10.01 -9.75 12.82
N GLY A 31 -10.76 -9.28 11.83
CA GLY A 31 -11.36 -7.95 11.78
C GLY A 31 -10.82 -7.06 10.65
N LEU A 32 -11.07 -5.76 10.77
CA LEU A 32 -10.60 -4.74 9.84
C LEU A 32 -9.11 -4.48 10.09
N MET A 33 -8.30 -4.65 9.05
CA MET A 33 -6.87 -4.44 9.11
C MET A 33 -6.53 -2.95 9.17
N ASN A 34 -5.58 -2.56 10.01
CA ASN A 34 -5.07 -1.20 10.03
C ASN A 34 -4.42 -0.86 8.66
N PRO A 35 -4.74 0.29 8.02
CA PRO A 35 -4.20 0.65 6.72
C PRO A 35 -2.67 0.58 6.65
N ASN A 36 -1.95 1.09 7.65
CA ASN A 36 -0.49 1.04 7.71
C ASN A 36 0.06 -0.39 7.69
N HIS A 37 -0.61 -1.33 8.36
CA HIS A 37 -0.19 -2.73 8.34
C HIS A 37 -0.31 -3.30 6.94
N TYR A 38 -1.37 -2.94 6.23
CA TYR A 38 -1.63 -3.48 4.90
C TYR A 38 -0.71 -2.87 3.85
N LEU A 39 -0.34 -1.60 3.98
CA LEU A 39 0.69 -0.98 3.14
C LEU A 39 2.03 -1.73 3.27
N ALA A 40 2.50 -2.00 4.49
CA ALA A 40 3.75 -2.72 4.71
C ALA A 40 3.73 -4.14 4.11
N VAL A 41 2.62 -4.87 4.30
CA VAL A 41 2.44 -6.21 3.71
C VAL A 41 2.42 -6.15 2.18
N ALA A 42 1.71 -5.18 1.60
CA ALA A 42 1.63 -5.03 0.15
C ALA A 42 2.97 -4.68 -0.48
N ILE A 43 3.73 -3.75 0.11
CA ILE A 43 5.09 -3.40 -0.34
C ILE A 43 5.99 -4.62 -0.27
N ASN A 44 6.01 -5.32 0.87
CA ASN A 44 6.83 -6.54 1.03
C ASN A 44 6.50 -7.59 -0.04
N TYR A 45 5.21 -7.81 -0.30
CA TYR A 45 4.78 -8.78 -1.30
C TYR A 45 5.15 -8.35 -2.72
N LEU A 46 4.78 -7.13 -3.14
CA LEU A 46 4.95 -6.67 -4.52
C LEU A 46 6.40 -6.71 -4.96
N PHE A 47 7.32 -6.15 -4.15
CA PHE A 47 8.74 -6.06 -4.51
C PHE A 47 9.48 -7.41 -4.48
N ARG A 48 8.85 -8.47 -3.94
CA ARG A 48 9.32 -9.86 -4.04
C ARG A 48 8.70 -10.63 -5.21
N HIS A 49 7.56 -10.16 -5.75
CA HIS A 49 6.74 -10.89 -6.74
C HIS A 49 6.50 -10.08 -8.03
N ARG A 50 7.38 -9.13 -8.34
CA ARG A 50 7.41 -8.36 -9.58
C ARG A 50 8.82 -8.43 -10.19
N PRO A 51 9.22 -9.58 -10.77
CA PRO A 51 10.57 -9.77 -11.29
C PRO A 51 10.93 -8.83 -12.44
N GLN A 52 9.93 -8.23 -13.09
CA GLN A 52 10.12 -7.26 -14.16
C GLN A 52 10.46 -5.84 -13.66
N TRP A 53 10.31 -5.56 -12.36
CA TRP A 53 10.68 -4.25 -11.79
C TRP A 53 12.19 -4.17 -11.57
N GLY A 54 12.83 -3.27 -12.32
CA GLY A 54 14.26 -2.95 -12.22
C GLY A 54 14.67 -2.55 -10.80
N GLN A 55 15.96 -2.66 -10.48
CA GLN A 55 16.49 -2.36 -9.14
C GLN A 55 16.30 -0.90 -8.70
N ASP A 56 16.20 -0.01 -9.69
CA ASP A 56 15.99 1.43 -9.58
C ASP A 56 14.56 1.83 -9.21
N VAL A 57 13.58 0.93 -9.37
CA VAL A 57 12.19 1.15 -8.97
C VAL A 57 12.10 1.31 -7.45
N ALA A 58 11.58 2.47 -7.02
CA ALA A 58 11.53 2.90 -5.61
C ALA A 58 10.13 2.75 -4.99
N VAL A 59 10.07 2.94 -3.67
CA VAL A 59 8.84 2.97 -2.87
C VAL A 59 8.57 4.38 -2.37
N GLY A 60 7.45 4.96 -2.77
CA GLY A 60 6.93 6.22 -2.26
C GLY A 60 6.10 6.04 -0.98
N LYS A 61 6.36 6.85 0.04
CA LYS A 61 5.70 6.82 1.35
C LYS A 61 5.47 8.25 1.87
N THR A 62 4.30 8.57 2.42
CA THR A 62 4.10 9.82 3.17
C THR A 62 4.84 9.77 4.52
N LEU A 63 5.43 10.88 4.96
CA LEU A 63 6.24 10.92 6.19
C LEU A 63 5.52 10.49 7.48
N VAL A 64 4.19 10.58 7.49
CA VAL A 64 3.35 10.20 8.64
C VAL A 64 2.90 8.73 8.59
N SER A 65 3.22 8.00 7.51
CA SER A 65 3.01 6.56 7.42
C SER A 65 3.97 5.79 8.33
N SER A 66 3.58 4.56 8.68
CA SER A 66 4.32 3.72 9.63
C SER A 66 5.78 3.48 9.21
N ALA A 67 6.68 3.60 10.19
CA ALA A 67 8.09 3.23 10.03
C ALA A 67 8.33 1.71 9.85
N MET A 68 7.27 0.90 9.87
CA MET A 68 7.37 -0.49 9.39
C MET A 68 7.70 -0.52 7.89
N ILE A 69 7.19 0.44 7.11
CA ILE A 69 7.48 0.56 5.68
C ILE A 69 8.99 0.74 5.48
N ASP A 70 9.62 1.62 6.24
CA ASP A 70 11.06 1.88 6.16
C ASP A 70 11.89 0.60 6.36
N ARG A 71 11.53 -0.19 7.37
CA ARG A 71 12.18 -1.47 7.68
C ARG A 71 12.01 -2.49 6.56
N VAL A 72 10.79 -2.61 6.02
CA VAL A 72 10.49 -3.51 4.90
C VAL A 72 11.27 -3.10 3.65
N VAL A 73 11.28 -1.83 3.30
CA VAL A 73 11.98 -1.32 2.11
C VAL A 73 13.49 -1.51 2.23
N ASN A 74 14.04 -1.29 3.43
CA ASN A 74 15.45 -1.56 3.72
C ASN A 74 15.81 -3.06 3.66
N ASP A 75 14.98 -3.94 4.20
CA ASP A 75 15.15 -5.41 4.10
C ASP A 75 15.17 -5.90 2.63
N LEU A 76 14.34 -5.28 1.78
CA LEU A 76 14.28 -5.57 0.35
C LEU A 76 15.46 -4.97 -0.44
N GLY A 77 16.31 -4.14 0.17
CA GLY A 77 17.38 -3.43 -0.51
C GLY A 77 16.88 -2.40 -1.54
N ARG A 78 15.67 -1.86 -1.35
CA ARG A 78 15.02 -0.92 -2.26
C ARG A 78 15.18 0.52 -1.77
N LYS A 79 15.03 1.49 -2.69
CA LYS A 79 15.05 2.92 -2.35
C LYS A 79 13.69 3.32 -1.76
N LEU A 80 13.72 3.92 -0.57
CA LEU A 80 12.56 4.61 0.02
C LEU A 80 12.61 6.10 -0.37
N VAL A 81 11.50 6.64 -0.85
CA VAL A 81 11.31 8.08 -1.09
C VAL A 81 10.19 8.57 -0.19
N GLU A 82 10.57 9.27 0.87
CA GLU A 82 9.64 9.88 1.81
C GLU A 82 9.22 11.27 1.31
N VAL A 83 7.91 11.54 1.33
CA VAL A 83 7.31 12.78 0.82
C VAL A 83 6.34 13.39 1.84
N PRO A 84 5.98 14.69 1.73
CA PRO A 84 4.90 15.28 2.50
C PRO A 84 3.56 14.57 2.31
N VAL A 85 2.58 14.85 3.18
CA VAL A 85 1.21 14.35 3.02
C VAL A 85 0.60 14.82 1.68
N GLY A 86 -0.08 13.92 0.99
CA GLY A 86 -0.79 14.16 -0.27
C GLY A 86 -0.32 13.26 -1.41
N PHE A 87 -1.26 12.50 -1.98
CA PHE A 87 -0.98 11.57 -3.08
C PHE A 87 -0.32 12.20 -4.33
N LYS A 88 -0.49 13.52 -4.52
CA LYS A 88 0.10 14.28 -5.65
C LYS A 88 1.61 14.09 -5.81
N TRP A 89 2.33 13.80 -4.73
CA TRP A 89 3.78 13.60 -4.75
C TRP A 89 4.23 12.29 -5.39
N PHE A 90 3.29 11.35 -5.61
CA PHE A 90 3.59 10.08 -6.28
C PHE A 90 3.28 10.10 -7.77
N VAL A 91 2.59 11.13 -8.26
CA VAL A 91 2.04 11.16 -9.63
C VAL A 91 3.13 10.99 -10.69
N ASP A 92 4.16 11.83 -10.66
CA ASP A 92 5.22 11.80 -11.67
C ASP A 92 6.00 10.48 -11.62
N GLY A 93 6.34 10.00 -10.42
CA GLY A 93 7.11 8.77 -10.25
C GLY A 93 6.33 7.50 -10.62
N LEU A 94 5.02 7.48 -10.40
CA LEU A 94 4.16 6.38 -10.87
C LEU A 94 3.97 6.43 -12.40
N PHE A 95 3.91 7.63 -12.97
CA PHE A 95 3.73 7.84 -14.40
C PHE A 95 4.97 7.45 -15.21
N ASP A 96 6.17 7.83 -14.76
CA ASP A 96 7.43 7.51 -15.43
C ASP A 96 8.00 6.12 -15.07
N GLY A 97 7.40 5.43 -14.11
CA GLY A 97 7.77 4.09 -13.66
C GLY A 97 8.93 4.03 -12.66
N SER A 98 9.43 5.18 -12.19
CA SER A 98 10.44 5.24 -11.13
C SER A 98 9.91 4.81 -9.77
N PHE A 99 8.58 4.89 -9.52
CA PHE A 99 7.91 4.35 -8.34
C PHE A 99 7.09 3.11 -8.69
N GLY A 100 7.39 1.99 -8.03
CA GLY A 100 6.57 0.76 -8.11
C GLY A 100 5.40 0.77 -7.14
N PHE A 101 5.40 1.69 -6.18
CA PHE A 101 4.37 1.83 -5.18
C PHE A 101 4.32 3.26 -4.63
N GLY A 102 3.13 3.82 -4.48
CA GLY A 102 2.88 5.05 -3.72
C GLY A 102 1.70 4.84 -2.79
N GLY A 103 1.86 5.14 -1.50
CA GLY A 103 0.81 4.90 -0.50
C GLY A 103 0.76 5.95 0.61
N GLU A 104 -0.46 6.15 1.10
CA GLU A 104 -0.79 7.02 2.23
C GLU A 104 -1.45 6.21 3.35
N GLU A 105 -1.17 6.58 4.60
CA GLU A 105 -1.72 5.95 5.79
C GLU A 105 -3.24 6.03 5.90
N SER A 106 -3.85 6.95 5.13
CA SER A 106 -5.30 7.15 5.00
C SER A 106 -6.03 6.01 4.28
N GLY A 107 -5.30 5.04 3.70
CA GLY A 107 -5.85 3.90 2.97
C GLY A 107 -5.88 4.07 1.45
N GLY A 108 -5.31 5.16 0.92
CA GLY A 108 -5.07 5.36 -0.51
C GLY A 108 -3.73 4.76 -0.95
N ARG A 109 -3.69 4.08 -2.10
CA ARG A 109 -2.43 3.63 -2.73
C ARG A 109 -2.61 3.35 -4.22
N LEU A 110 -1.52 3.44 -4.98
CA LEU A 110 -1.47 2.94 -6.35
C LEU A 110 -0.24 2.05 -6.59
N VAL A 111 -0.44 1.11 -7.52
CA VAL A 111 0.56 0.16 -7.99
C VAL A 111 0.48 0.15 -9.52
N PRO A 112 1.57 0.48 -10.24
CA PRO A 112 1.57 0.42 -11.70
C PRO A 112 1.47 -1.03 -12.23
N ALA A 113 0.95 -1.18 -13.45
CA ALA A 113 0.70 -2.49 -14.06
C ALA A 113 1.94 -3.10 -14.73
N PHE A 114 2.94 -2.28 -15.05
CA PHE A 114 4.14 -2.63 -15.80
C PHE A 114 5.23 -3.12 -14.86
#